data_AF-A0A2S2NS72-F1
#
_entry.id   AF-A0A2S2NS72-F1
#
_cell.length_a   1.000
_cell.length_b   1.000
_cell.length_c   1.000
_cell.angle_alpha   90.00
_cell.angle_beta   90.00
_cell.angle_gamma   90.00
#
_symmetry.space_group_name_H-M   'P 1'
#
loop_
_entity.id
_entity.type
_entity.pdbx_description
1 polymer ?
#
loop_
_entity_poly.entity_id
_entity_poly.type
_entity_poly.pdbx_seq_one_letter_code
_entity_poly.pdbx_strand_id
1 'polypeptide(L)'
;MSVFLTPDLKPIGGGTYYPPEDAYGRPGFKTILLHMAKRWKNDSNSMLENSSKLMKILNNTTAFDIQLGTELSHIMKPNPKTWITCYSQIQRIYDDEWGGFGMPPKFPQPSILDFLFHVSHKMSKSSEGKNSLEMALTTLQKMAMGGIHDHIGQGFARYSTDEKWHVPHFEKMLYDQAQLAVSYTTAFQITKHEQYSDVVHDILQYVSRDLSHEQGGFYSAEDADSLPTADSTKKREGAFCTWTQEEVKTLLDKPLDSKSDVNLSELFCWHFSVLPNGNVRPDSDPHGELLDQNVLIEFRSKENTAKKFQITVENVEKELRIAKNILFEARKKRPRPHLDNKIITSWNGLMITAYARAASALN
;
A
#
# COMPACT_ATOMS: atom_id res chain seq x y z
N MET A 1 -13.97 -3.80 -11.00
CA MET A 1 -15.20 -4.48 -10.53
C MET A 1 -16.27 -4.35 -11.61
N SER A 2 -16.96 -5.46 -11.92
CA SER A 2 -18.09 -5.49 -12.85
C SER A 2 -19.30 -6.07 -12.15
N VAL A 3 -20.45 -5.42 -12.28
CA VAL A 3 -21.74 -5.89 -11.75
C VAL A 3 -22.73 -5.93 -12.90
N PHE A 4 -23.44 -7.04 -13.02
CA PHE A 4 -24.45 -7.22 -14.05
C PHE A 4 -25.82 -7.05 -13.44
N LEU A 5 -26.66 -6.25 -14.08
CA LEU A 5 -27.95 -5.83 -13.57
C LEU A 5 -29.08 -6.26 -14.51
N THR A 6 -30.24 -6.51 -13.93
CA THR A 6 -31.51 -6.56 -14.65
C THR A 6 -31.92 -5.14 -15.13
N PRO A 7 -32.91 -5.02 -16.04
CA PRO A 7 -33.41 -3.71 -16.47
C PRO A 7 -33.96 -2.83 -15.33
N ASP A 8 -34.43 -3.43 -14.24
CA ASP A 8 -34.86 -2.76 -13.01
C ASP A 8 -33.73 -2.56 -11.98
N LEU A 9 -32.48 -2.61 -12.44
CA LEU A 9 -31.26 -2.31 -11.67
C LEU A 9 -30.97 -3.27 -10.50
N LYS A 10 -31.44 -4.52 -10.56
CA LYS A 10 -31.15 -5.53 -9.54
C LYS A 10 -29.95 -6.41 -9.95
N PRO A 11 -29.02 -6.71 -9.04
CA PRO A 11 -27.85 -7.51 -9.36
C PRO A 11 -28.24 -8.96 -9.65
N ILE A 12 -27.61 -9.52 -10.69
CA ILE A 12 -27.71 -10.94 -11.07
C ILE A 12 -26.36 -11.66 -10.94
N GLY A 13 -25.28 -10.90 -10.77
CA GLY A 13 -23.94 -11.41 -10.56
C GLY A 13 -22.91 -10.29 -10.62
N GLY A 14 -21.68 -10.61 -10.24
CA GLY A 14 -20.57 -9.67 -10.32
C GLY A 14 -19.23 -10.36 -10.11
N GLY A 15 -18.17 -9.62 -10.37
CA GLY A 15 -16.80 -10.06 -10.21
C GLY A 15 -15.86 -8.88 -10.02
N THR A 16 -14.74 -9.14 -9.36
CA THR A 16 -13.70 -8.13 -9.12
C THR A 16 -12.96 -7.81 -10.42
N TYR A 17 -12.54 -8.83 -11.16
CA TYR A 17 -11.88 -8.74 -12.46
C TYR A 17 -12.23 -9.93 -13.37
N TYR A 18 -12.38 -9.66 -14.67
CA TYR A 18 -12.49 -10.67 -15.72
C TYR A 18 -11.43 -10.36 -16.79
N PRO A 19 -10.59 -11.33 -17.18
CA PRO A 19 -9.56 -11.08 -18.20
C PRO A 19 -10.20 -10.73 -19.55
N PRO A 20 -9.50 -10.04 -20.46
CA PRO A 20 -10.04 -9.74 -21.79
C PRO A 20 -10.38 -11.01 -22.58
N GLU A 21 -9.54 -12.03 -22.45
CA GLU A 21 -9.65 -13.32 -23.13
C GLU A 21 -9.75 -14.48 -22.12
N ASP A 22 -10.25 -15.64 -22.58
CA ASP A 22 -10.27 -16.87 -21.79
C ASP A 22 -8.84 -17.34 -21.48
N ALA A 23 -8.50 -17.52 -20.20
CA ALA A 23 -7.15 -17.92 -19.80
C ALA A 23 -7.14 -18.69 -18.48
N TYR A 24 -6.24 -19.67 -18.35
CA TYR A 24 -6.00 -20.45 -17.11
C TYR A 24 -7.27 -21.00 -16.45
N GLY A 25 -8.20 -21.53 -17.26
CA GLY A 25 -9.47 -22.08 -16.77
C GLY A 25 -10.49 -21.03 -16.30
N ARG A 26 -10.23 -19.74 -16.52
CA ARG A 26 -11.14 -18.63 -16.23
C ARG A 26 -11.71 -18.05 -17.52
N PRO A 27 -13.03 -17.84 -17.62
CA PRO A 27 -13.62 -17.18 -18.76
C PRO A 27 -13.24 -15.69 -18.80
N GLY A 28 -12.93 -15.21 -19.99
CA GLY A 28 -12.75 -13.80 -20.29
C GLY A 28 -14.06 -13.04 -20.31
N PHE A 29 -13.96 -11.72 -20.30
CA PHE A 29 -15.09 -10.83 -20.14
C PHE A 29 -16.07 -10.96 -21.30
N LYS A 30 -15.57 -11.16 -22.53
CA LYS A 30 -16.40 -11.45 -23.71
C LYS A 30 -17.23 -12.73 -23.52
N THR A 31 -16.61 -13.81 -23.03
CA THR A 31 -17.28 -15.09 -22.78
C THR A 31 -18.35 -14.95 -21.70
N ILE A 32 -18.05 -14.23 -20.61
CA ILE A 32 -19.04 -13.90 -19.56
C ILE A 32 -20.22 -13.14 -20.16
N LEU A 33 -19.98 -12.08 -20.94
CA LEU A 33 -21.04 -11.26 -21.55
C LEU A 33 -21.94 -12.09 -22.47
N LEU A 34 -21.36 -12.94 -23.33
CA LEU A 34 -22.11 -13.82 -24.22
C LEU A 34 -22.93 -14.86 -23.44
N HIS A 35 -22.37 -15.41 -22.36
CA HIS A 35 -23.09 -16.36 -21.51
C HIS A 35 -24.27 -15.67 -20.80
N MET A 36 -24.07 -14.45 -20.28
CA MET A 36 -25.16 -13.69 -19.67
C MET A 36 -26.26 -13.33 -20.66
N ALA A 37 -25.90 -12.87 -21.87
CA ALA A 37 -26.85 -12.56 -22.92
C ALA A 37 -27.66 -13.80 -23.33
N LYS A 38 -26.99 -14.95 -23.51
CA LYS A 38 -27.66 -16.22 -23.84
C LYS A 38 -28.59 -16.68 -22.72
N ARG A 39 -28.15 -16.62 -21.45
CA ARG A 39 -28.96 -17.01 -20.30
C ARG A 39 -30.17 -16.09 -20.14
N TRP A 40 -29.99 -14.79 -20.31
CA TRP A 40 -31.10 -13.83 -20.26
C TRP A 40 -32.14 -14.12 -21.33
N LYS A 41 -31.71 -14.40 -22.56
CA LYS A 41 -32.62 -14.72 -23.67
C LYS A 41 -33.39 -16.02 -23.46
N ASN A 42 -32.74 -17.04 -22.90
CA ASN A 42 -33.30 -18.39 -22.82
C ASN A 42 -33.97 -18.72 -21.48
N ASP A 43 -33.60 -18.03 -20.40
CA ASP A 43 -34.01 -18.34 -19.02
C ASP A 43 -33.96 -17.09 -18.12
N SER A 44 -34.63 -16.01 -18.56
CA SER A 44 -34.72 -14.76 -17.78
C SER A 44 -35.37 -14.98 -16.40
N ASN A 45 -36.33 -15.90 -16.30
CA ASN A 45 -37.05 -16.15 -15.05
C ASN A 45 -36.12 -16.68 -13.94
N SER A 46 -35.24 -17.65 -14.25
CA SER A 46 -34.23 -18.12 -13.28
C SER A 46 -33.29 -17.00 -12.86
N MET A 47 -32.90 -16.12 -13.78
CA MET A 47 -32.04 -14.98 -13.47
C MET A 47 -32.73 -13.97 -12.55
N LEU A 48 -34.01 -13.68 -12.78
CA LEU A 48 -34.82 -12.82 -11.92
C LEU A 48 -35.00 -13.43 -10.53
N GLU A 49 -35.25 -14.73 -10.41
CA GLU A 49 -35.32 -15.41 -9.11
C GLU A 49 -34.01 -15.33 -8.34
N ASN A 50 -32.87 -15.55 -9.01
CA ASN A 50 -31.56 -15.39 -8.40
C ASN A 50 -31.31 -13.94 -7.97
N SER A 51 -31.74 -12.97 -8.77
CA SER A 51 -31.68 -11.56 -8.41
C SER A 51 -32.51 -11.25 -7.17
N SER A 52 -33.73 -11.77 -7.06
CA SER A 52 -34.56 -11.63 -5.86
C SER A 52 -33.92 -12.24 -4.62
N LYS A 53 -33.26 -13.40 -4.75
CA LYS A 53 -32.49 -14.01 -3.65
C LYS A 53 -31.31 -13.12 -3.24
N LEU A 54 -30.53 -12.62 -4.20
CA LEU A 54 -29.42 -11.71 -3.95
C LEU A 54 -29.90 -10.41 -3.27
N MET A 55 -30.99 -9.81 -3.76
CA MET A 55 -31.58 -8.63 -3.14
C MET A 55 -32.08 -8.89 -1.72
N LYS A 56 -32.64 -10.07 -1.44
CA LYS A 56 -33.03 -10.45 -0.07
C LYS A 56 -31.82 -10.56 0.85
N ILE A 57 -30.72 -11.17 0.37
CA ILE A 57 -29.46 -11.24 1.12
C ILE A 57 -28.91 -9.83 1.36
N LEU A 58 -28.81 -9.02 0.30
CA LEU A 58 -28.33 -7.65 0.38
C LEU A 58 -29.14 -6.86 1.39
N ASN A 59 -30.47 -6.82 1.25
CA ASN A 59 -31.35 -6.13 2.20
C ASN A 59 -31.17 -6.63 3.64
N ASN A 60 -31.01 -7.94 3.86
CA ASN A 60 -30.75 -8.45 5.21
C ASN A 60 -29.37 -8.04 5.77
N THR A 61 -28.37 -7.88 4.90
CA THR A 61 -27.01 -7.47 5.29
C THR A 61 -26.79 -5.95 5.34
N THR A 62 -27.56 -5.18 4.56
CA THR A 62 -27.46 -3.73 4.45
C THR A 62 -28.60 -3.01 5.16
N ALA A 63 -29.59 -3.72 5.72
CA ALA A 63 -30.52 -3.17 6.71
C ALA A 63 -29.81 -2.88 8.04
N PHE A 64 -28.70 -2.14 7.97
CA PHE A 64 -28.47 -1.07 8.92
C PHE A 64 -29.45 0.04 8.53
N ASP A 65 -30.65 -0.08 9.08
CA ASP A 65 -31.62 1.00 9.02
C ASP A 65 -30.96 2.24 9.62
N ILE A 66 -30.72 3.29 8.83
CA ILE A 66 -29.98 4.49 9.26
C ILE A 66 -30.66 5.08 10.50
N GLN A 67 -31.97 4.94 10.61
CA GLN A 67 -32.76 5.36 11.76
C GLN A 67 -32.45 4.51 13.00
N LEU A 68 -32.38 3.18 12.84
CA LEU A 68 -31.93 2.25 13.89
C LEU A 68 -30.46 2.48 14.27
N GLY A 69 -29.57 2.76 13.31
CA GLY A 69 -28.17 3.10 13.59
C GLY A 69 -28.04 4.39 14.41
N THR A 70 -28.90 5.38 14.16
CA THR A 70 -28.93 6.64 14.90
C THR A 70 -29.49 6.43 16.32
N GLU A 71 -30.58 5.66 16.47
CA GLU A 71 -31.18 5.32 17.77
C GLU A 71 -30.26 4.40 18.59
N LEU A 72 -29.64 3.39 17.96
CA LEU A 72 -28.70 2.47 18.60
C LEU A 72 -27.37 3.13 18.95
N SER A 73 -26.92 4.16 18.24
CA SER A 73 -25.69 4.88 18.60
C SER A 73 -25.78 5.56 19.98
N HIS A 74 -27.00 5.93 20.40
CA HIS A 74 -27.27 6.49 21.72
C HIS A 74 -27.58 5.42 22.79
N ILE A 75 -28.03 4.23 22.40
CA ILE A 75 -28.58 3.21 23.31
C ILE A 75 -27.66 1.98 23.45
N MET A 76 -27.04 1.52 22.37
CA MET A 76 -26.16 0.35 22.33
C MET A 76 -24.69 0.77 22.22
N LYS A 77 -24.07 1.03 23.37
CA LYS A 77 -22.61 0.98 23.44
C LYS A 77 -22.19 -0.47 23.15
N PRO A 78 -21.20 -0.71 22.26
CA PRO A 78 -20.65 -2.05 22.08
C PRO A 78 -20.28 -2.65 23.43
N ASN A 79 -20.72 -3.89 23.67
CA ASN A 79 -20.37 -4.62 24.89
C ASN A 79 -18.83 -4.62 25.05
N PRO A 80 -18.27 -4.47 26.27
CA PRO A 80 -16.84 -4.70 26.49
C PRO A 80 -16.30 -6.01 25.88
N LYS A 81 -17.11 -7.06 25.73
CA LYS A 81 -16.74 -8.29 25.03
C LYS A 81 -16.49 -8.10 23.53
N THR A 82 -17.06 -7.07 22.90
CA THR A 82 -16.92 -6.77 21.47
C THR A 82 -15.48 -6.42 21.12
N TRP A 83 -14.83 -5.51 21.85
CA TRP A 83 -13.45 -5.14 21.54
C TRP A 83 -12.47 -6.27 21.87
N ILE A 84 -12.74 -7.08 22.92
CA ILE A 84 -11.96 -8.30 23.21
C ILE A 84 -12.06 -9.29 22.04
N THR A 85 -13.28 -9.49 21.52
CA THR A 85 -13.51 -10.37 20.37
C THR A 85 -12.79 -9.86 19.12
N CYS A 86 -12.84 -8.55 18.86
CA CYS A 86 -12.12 -7.89 17.78
C CYS A 86 -10.60 -8.10 17.89
N TYR A 87 -10.03 -7.84 19.07
CA TYR A 87 -8.62 -8.10 19.34
C TYR A 87 -8.25 -9.57 19.09
N SER A 88 -9.03 -10.53 19.62
CA SER A 88 -8.76 -11.96 19.39
C SER A 88 -8.88 -12.36 17.91
N GLN A 89 -9.75 -11.71 17.13
CA GLN A 89 -9.84 -11.93 15.68
C GLN A 89 -8.62 -11.38 14.94
N ILE A 90 -8.21 -10.15 15.26
CA ILE A 90 -7.01 -9.51 14.69
C ILE A 90 -5.76 -10.31 15.02
N GLN A 91 -5.58 -10.70 16.28
CA GLN A 91 -4.43 -11.50 16.72
C GLN A 91 -4.34 -12.83 15.96
N ARG A 92 -5.47 -13.48 15.63
CA ARG A 92 -5.46 -14.75 14.88
C ARG A 92 -5.01 -14.64 13.43
N ILE A 93 -5.14 -13.46 12.84
CA ILE A 93 -4.77 -13.22 11.45
C ILE A 93 -3.46 -12.42 11.34
N TYR A 94 -2.83 -12.10 12.47
CA TYR A 94 -1.57 -11.37 12.49
C TYR A 94 -0.44 -12.25 11.96
N ASP A 95 0.39 -11.64 11.11
CA ASP A 95 1.62 -12.23 10.58
C ASP A 95 2.78 -11.80 11.50
N ASP A 96 3.32 -12.74 12.26
CA ASP A 96 4.39 -12.48 13.23
C ASP A 96 5.78 -12.31 12.59
N GLU A 97 5.97 -12.82 11.37
CA GLU A 97 7.24 -12.73 10.66
C GLU A 97 7.39 -11.40 9.90
N TRP A 98 6.34 -10.99 9.19
CA TRP A 98 6.35 -9.82 8.30
C TRP A 98 5.39 -8.71 8.74
N GLY A 99 4.70 -8.85 9.87
CA GLY A 99 3.71 -7.87 10.35
C GLY A 99 2.48 -7.79 9.44
N GLY A 100 1.42 -7.10 9.84
CA GLY A 100 0.18 -7.00 9.07
C GLY A 100 -0.81 -8.14 9.34
N PHE A 101 -1.89 -8.17 8.57
CA PHE A 101 -3.06 -8.96 8.90
C PHE A 101 -3.66 -9.64 7.66
N GLY A 102 -3.79 -10.97 7.73
CA GLY A 102 -4.35 -11.79 6.66
C GLY A 102 -3.33 -12.29 5.65
N MET A 103 -3.81 -12.99 4.63
CA MET A 103 -3.00 -13.52 3.53
C MET A 103 -2.77 -12.47 2.43
N PRO A 104 -1.74 -12.63 1.58
CA PRO A 104 -1.54 -11.77 0.42
C PRO A 104 -2.74 -11.76 -0.54
N PRO A 105 -3.03 -10.62 -1.22
CA PRO A 105 -2.31 -9.35 -1.14
C PRO A 105 -2.49 -8.64 0.21
N LYS A 106 -1.41 -8.04 0.73
CA LYS A 106 -1.40 -7.35 2.04
C LYS A 106 -1.68 -5.87 1.89
N PHE A 107 -2.72 -5.42 2.59
CA PHE A 107 -3.11 -4.00 2.68
C PHE A 107 -2.64 -3.40 4.01
N PRO A 108 -2.24 -2.12 4.04
CA PRO A 108 -1.77 -1.46 5.26
C PRO A 108 -2.75 -1.45 6.44
N GLN A 109 -4.06 -1.48 6.16
CA GLN A 109 -5.15 -1.53 7.15
C GLN A 109 -4.97 -0.58 8.37
N PRO A 110 -4.83 0.74 8.17
CA PRO A 110 -4.54 1.69 9.26
C PRO A 110 -5.59 1.70 10.38
N SER A 111 -6.85 1.41 10.07
CA SER A 111 -7.93 1.29 11.07
C SER A 111 -7.68 0.17 12.09
N ILE A 112 -7.03 -0.93 11.69
CA ILE A 112 -6.60 -1.99 12.62
C ILE A 112 -5.45 -1.48 13.49
N LEU A 113 -4.48 -0.77 12.91
CA LEU A 113 -3.35 -0.20 13.67
C LEU A 113 -3.84 0.78 14.74
N ASP A 114 -4.74 1.69 14.37
CA ASP A 114 -5.34 2.67 15.29
C ASP A 114 -6.12 1.96 16.41
N PHE A 115 -6.89 0.91 16.07
CA PHE A 115 -7.56 0.08 17.06
C PHE A 115 -6.56 -0.57 18.04
N LEU A 116 -5.45 -1.12 17.54
CA LEU A 116 -4.41 -1.74 18.37
C LEU A 116 -3.71 -0.72 19.27
N PHE A 117 -3.45 0.50 18.82
CA PHE A 117 -2.94 1.57 19.68
C PHE A 117 -3.92 1.91 20.81
N HIS A 118 -5.23 1.94 20.54
CA HIS A 118 -6.24 2.13 21.57
C HIS A 118 -6.29 0.97 22.58
N VAL A 119 -6.22 -0.28 22.12
CA VAL A 119 -6.15 -1.46 22.99
C VAL A 119 -4.89 -1.41 23.86
N SER A 120 -3.75 -1.07 23.27
CA SER A 120 -2.48 -0.92 23.98
C SER A 120 -2.59 0.10 25.10
N HIS A 121 -3.12 1.29 24.81
CA HIS A 121 -3.30 2.33 25.82
C HIS A 121 -4.27 1.88 26.93
N LYS A 122 -5.41 1.29 26.55
CA LYS A 122 -6.46 0.87 27.49
C LYS A 122 -5.99 -0.26 28.42
N MET A 123 -5.14 -1.15 27.92
CA MET A 123 -4.65 -2.33 28.64
C MET A 123 -3.13 -2.32 28.85
N SER A 124 -2.53 -1.15 29.06
CA SER A 124 -1.07 -0.96 29.07
C SER A 124 -0.29 -1.86 30.03
N LYS A 125 -0.93 -2.38 31.09
CA LYS A 125 -0.32 -3.28 32.08
C LYS A 125 -0.48 -4.78 31.75
N SER A 126 -1.29 -5.13 30.75
CA SER A 126 -1.57 -6.52 30.36
C SER A 126 -0.63 -7.02 29.27
N SER A 127 -0.56 -8.34 29.09
CA SER A 127 0.08 -8.97 27.94
C SER A 127 -0.55 -8.52 26.61
N GLU A 128 -1.87 -8.42 26.56
CA GLU A 128 -2.64 -8.10 25.37
C GLU A 128 -2.39 -6.67 24.91
N GLY A 129 -2.27 -5.72 25.84
CA GLY A 129 -1.92 -4.34 25.53
C GLY A 129 -0.49 -4.19 25.00
N LYS A 130 0.46 -4.96 25.54
CA LYS A 130 1.84 -5.01 25.03
C LYS A 130 1.91 -5.64 23.64
N ASN A 131 1.24 -6.78 23.46
CA ASN A 131 1.16 -7.47 22.18
C ASN A 131 0.47 -6.61 21.11
N SER A 132 -0.57 -5.86 21.48
CA SER A 132 -1.24 -4.91 20.57
C SER A 132 -0.28 -3.85 20.04
N LEU A 133 0.55 -3.28 20.92
CA LEU A 133 1.56 -2.30 20.52
C LEU A 133 2.60 -2.94 19.60
N GLU A 134 3.09 -4.12 19.96
CA GLU A 134 4.08 -4.84 19.17
C GLU A 134 3.60 -5.20 17.77
N MET A 135 2.36 -5.69 17.63
CA MET A 135 1.73 -5.96 16.34
C MET A 135 1.67 -4.69 15.48
N ALA A 136 1.24 -3.57 16.05
CA ALA A 136 1.11 -2.31 15.31
C ALA A 136 2.49 -1.76 14.88
N LEU A 137 3.47 -1.72 15.80
CA LEU A 137 4.80 -1.20 15.53
C LEU A 137 5.58 -2.08 14.54
N THR A 138 5.53 -3.41 14.69
CA THR A 138 6.16 -4.35 13.75
C THR A 138 5.57 -4.21 12.36
N THR A 139 4.24 -4.09 12.25
CA THR A 139 3.57 -3.87 10.96
C THR A 139 4.05 -2.59 10.29
N LEU A 140 4.07 -1.46 11.01
CA LEU A 140 4.58 -0.19 10.50
C LEU A 140 6.04 -0.30 10.07
N GLN A 141 6.91 -0.89 10.90
CA GLN A 141 8.33 -1.04 10.58
C GLN A 141 8.54 -1.89 9.31
N LYS A 142 7.82 -3.01 9.19
CA LYS A 142 7.92 -3.90 8.03
C LYS A 142 7.42 -3.25 6.74
N MET A 143 6.35 -2.44 6.82
CA MET A 143 5.89 -1.64 5.68
C MET A 143 6.93 -0.58 5.29
N ALA A 144 7.49 0.17 6.25
CA ALA A 144 8.49 1.20 5.99
C ALA A 144 9.79 0.66 5.37
N MET A 145 10.14 -0.59 5.67
CA MET A 145 11.28 -1.29 5.11
C MET A 145 10.96 -2.03 3.80
N GLY A 146 9.68 -2.24 3.50
CA GLY A 146 9.19 -3.01 2.35
C GLY A 146 9.16 -2.19 1.06
N GLY A 147 9.10 -2.87 -0.08
CA GLY A 147 8.94 -2.23 -1.39
C GLY A 147 7.58 -1.57 -1.62
N ILE A 148 6.60 -1.78 -0.72
CA ILE A 148 5.39 -0.94 -0.64
C ILE A 148 5.71 0.52 -0.32
N HIS A 149 6.82 0.79 0.38
CA HIS A 149 7.34 2.15 0.60
C HIS A 149 8.25 2.54 -0.56
N ASP A 150 7.93 3.63 -1.24
CA ASP A 150 8.74 4.10 -2.34
C ASP A 150 10.02 4.80 -1.82
N HIS A 151 11.10 4.04 -1.68
CA HIS A 151 12.36 4.54 -1.11
C HIS A 151 13.05 5.67 -1.91
N ILE A 152 12.60 5.96 -3.14
CA ILE A 152 13.14 7.04 -4.00
C ILE A 152 12.13 8.18 -4.12
N GLY A 153 10.90 7.86 -4.48
CA GLY A 153 9.81 8.79 -4.78
C GLY A 153 8.92 9.10 -3.59
N GLN A 154 9.13 8.46 -2.44
CA GLN A 154 8.42 8.70 -1.18
C GLN A 154 6.94 8.29 -1.22
N GLY A 155 6.32 8.13 -0.06
CA GLY A 155 4.95 7.66 0.09
C GLY A 155 4.78 6.16 -0.16
N PHE A 156 3.57 5.67 0.08
CA PHE A 156 3.24 4.24 0.04
C PHE A 156 2.39 3.85 -1.17
N ALA A 157 2.72 2.73 -1.79
CA ALA A 157 1.82 2.04 -2.72
C ALA A 157 0.60 1.45 -1.96
N ARG A 158 -0.47 1.17 -2.70
CA ARG A 158 -1.78 0.81 -2.14
C ARG A 158 -1.76 -0.50 -1.37
N TYR A 159 -1.06 -1.51 -1.88
CA TYR A 159 -0.91 -2.82 -1.24
C TYR A 159 0.31 -3.56 -1.78
N SER A 160 0.72 -4.62 -1.09
CA SER A 160 1.72 -5.59 -1.56
C SER A 160 1.05 -6.84 -2.10
N THR A 161 1.50 -7.36 -3.24
CA THR A 161 1.01 -8.63 -3.82
C THR A 161 1.52 -9.85 -3.04
N ASP A 162 2.58 -9.69 -2.26
CA ASP A 162 3.21 -10.74 -1.44
C ASP A 162 3.11 -10.49 0.08
N GLU A 163 3.57 -11.49 0.84
CA GLU A 163 3.59 -11.50 2.30
C GLU A 163 4.63 -10.57 2.94
N LYS A 164 5.67 -10.20 2.21
CA LYS A 164 6.87 -9.52 2.74
C LYS A 164 6.80 -8.00 2.65
N TRP A 165 5.69 -7.47 2.13
CA TRP A 165 5.56 -6.07 1.72
C TRP A 165 6.53 -5.70 0.59
N HIS A 166 6.98 -6.67 -0.21
CA HIS A 166 8.06 -6.47 -1.19
C HIS A 166 7.54 -5.99 -2.53
N VAL A 167 6.61 -6.69 -3.17
CA VAL A 167 6.13 -6.35 -4.52
C VAL A 167 4.84 -5.55 -4.42
N PRO A 168 4.84 -4.24 -4.71
CA PRO A 168 3.65 -3.41 -4.60
C PRO A 168 2.74 -3.55 -5.81
N HIS A 169 1.45 -3.28 -5.59
CA HIS A 169 0.63 -2.65 -6.61
C HIS A 169 0.89 -1.15 -6.58
N PHE A 170 1.64 -0.62 -7.56
CA PHE A 170 2.33 0.68 -7.48
C PHE A 170 1.41 1.92 -7.44
N GLU A 171 0.10 1.75 -7.52
CA GLU A 171 -0.88 2.82 -7.35
C GLU A 171 -0.71 3.48 -5.97
N LYS A 172 -0.74 4.81 -5.91
CA LYS A 172 -0.66 5.56 -4.65
C LYS A 172 -1.92 6.38 -4.47
N MET A 173 -2.66 6.08 -3.41
CA MET A 173 -3.94 6.73 -3.11
C MET A 173 -3.77 7.75 -1.98
N LEU A 174 -4.43 8.91 -2.10
CA LEU A 174 -4.38 9.97 -1.09
C LEU A 174 -4.86 9.49 0.29
N TYR A 175 -5.93 8.70 0.34
CA TYR A 175 -6.49 8.23 1.61
C TYR A 175 -5.55 7.23 2.32
N ASP A 176 -4.74 6.48 1.57
CA ASP A 176 -3.75 5.56 2.15
C ASP A 176 -2.61 6.37 2.76
N GLN A 177 -2.10 7.38 2.03
CA GLN A 177 -1.11 8.32 2.57
C GLN A 177 -1.61 9.00 3.85
N ALA A 178 -2.82 9.56 3.82
CA ALA A 178 -3.38 10.30 4.94
C ALA A 178 -3.51 9.42 6.20
N GLN A 179 -4.08 8.23 6.06
CA GLN A 179 -4.28 7.34 7.20
C GLN A 179 -2.97 6.79 7.74
N LEU A 180 -2.02 6.42 6.86
CA LEU A 180 -0.69 5.99 7.29
C LEU A 180 0.06 7.09 8.02
N ALA A 181 0.05 8.32 7.52
CA ALA A 181 0.68 9.45 8.21
C ALA A 181 0.13 9.62 9.64
N VAL A 182 -1.17 9.38 9.86
CA VAL A 182 -1.77 9.40 11.20
C VAL A 182 -1.28 8.23 12.07
N SER A 183 -1.24 7.01 11.56
CA SER A 183 -0.77 5.85 12.34
C SER A 183 0.72 5.94 12.66
N TYR A 184 1.57 6.41 11.72
CA TYR A 184 2.99 6.68 11.97
C TYR A 184 3.19 7.84 12.95
N THR A 185 2.38 8.91 12.87
CA THR A 185 2.41 10.00 13.87
C THR A 185 2.08 9.46 15.26
N THR A 186 1.08 8.58 15.37
CA THR A 186 0.70 7.94 16.63
C THR A 186 1.83 7.07 17.17
N ALA A 187 2.47 6.27 16.32
CA ALA A 187 3.64 5.47 16.69
C ALA A 187 4.79 6.36 17.20
N PHE A 188 5.08 7.48 16.52
CA PHE A 188 6.07 8.45 16.99
C PHE A 188 5.70 9.04 18.35
N GLN A 189 4.44 9.44 18.56
CA GLN A 189 3.99 9.98 19.84
C GLN A 189 4.16 9.00 21.00
N ILE A 190 3.89 7.71 20.76
CA ILE A 190 4.00 6.65 21.78
C ILE A 190 5.45 6.30 22.08
N THR A 191 6.27 6.13 21.03
CA THR A 191 7.63 5.55 21.14
C THR A 191 8.75 6.59 21.21
N LYS A 192 8.53 7.77 20.61
CA LYS A 192 9.54 8.81 20.35
C LYS A 192 10.71 8.35 19.49
N HIS A 193 10.58 7.24 18.76
CA HIS A 193 11.61 6.79 17.83
C HIS A 193 11.52 7.58 16.52
N GLU A 194 12.61 8.26 16.14
CA GLU A 194 12.69 9.16 14.98
C GLU A 194 12.34 8.49 13.65
N GLN A 195 12.58 7.18 13.52
CA GLN A 195 12.20 6.42 12.33
C GLN A 195 10.73 6.58 11.93
N TYR A 196 9.83 6.78 12.91
CA TYR A 196 8.42 6.98 12.61
C TYR A 196 8.13 8.41 12.16
N SER A 197 8.79 9.42 12.73
CA SER A 197 8.66 10.80 12.26
C SER A 197 9.26 10.98 10.87
N ASP A 198 10.34 10.28 10.55
CA ASP A 198 10.94 10.28 9.21
C ASP A 198 9.94 9.80 8.16
N VAL A 199 9.20 8.72 8.45
CA VAL A 199 8.16 8.20 7.55
C VAL A 199 6.97 9.16 7.45
N VAL A 200 6.60 9.87 8.53
CA VAL A 200 5.58 10.93 8.43
C VAL A 200 6.05 12.04 7.49
N HIS A 201 7.28 12.53 7.64
CA HIS A 201 7.84 13.54 6.74
C HIS A 201 7.90 13.06 5.29
N ASP A 202 8.27 11.79 5.08
CA ASP A 202 8.29 11.15 3.77
C ASP A 202 6.93 11.19 3.08
N ILE A 203 5.88 10.74 3.76
CA ILE A 203 4.50 10.75 3.26
C ILE A 203 4.04 12.19 2.95
N LEU A 204 4.24 13.12 3.89
CA LEU A 204 3.80 14.50 3.74
C LEU A 204 4.56 15.22 2.61
N GLN A 205 5.82 14.86 2.38
CA GLN A 205 6.64 15.39 1.29
C GLN A 205 6.16 14.89 -0.07
N TYR A 206 5.83 13.59 -0.19
CA TYR A 206 5.20 13.04 -1.39
C TYR A 206 3.87 13.74 -1.71
N VAL A 207 2.97 13.82 -0.73
CA VAL A 207 1.64 14.43 -0.94
C VAL A 207 1.75 15.90 -1.34
N SER A 208 2.62 16.66 -0.67
CA SER A 208 2.86 18.08 -0.97
C SER A 208 3.43 18.27 -2.38
N ARG A 209 4.35 17.40 -2.81
CA ARG A 209 5.04 17.52 -4.09
C ARG A 209 4.22 16.99 -5.27
N ASP A 210 3.54 15.86 -5.11
CA ASP A 210 2.98 15.09 -6.23
C ASP A 210 1.46 15.05 -6.26
N LEU A 211 0.79 15.16 -5.11
CA LEU A 211 -0.67 15.07 -5.00
C LEU A 211 -1.33 16.40 -4.63
N SER A 212 -0.62 17.52 -4.67
CA SER A 212 -1.19 18.83 -4.32
C SER A 212 -1.50 19.66 -5.55
N HIS A 213 -2.64 20.34 -5.53
CA HIS A 213 -3.00 21.34 -6.53
C HIS A 213 -2.42 22.71 -6.14
N GLU A 214 -1.92 23.48 -7.11
CA GLU A 214 -1.27 24.79 -6.90
C GLU A 214 -2.15 25.83 -6.18
N GLN A 215 -3.47 25.74 -6.37
CA GLN A 215 -4.48 26.59 -5.71
C GLN A 215 -5.02 26.01 -4.39
N GLY A 216 -4.45 24.90 -3.92
CA GLY A 216 -4.89 24.18 -2.72
C GLY A 216 -5.79 22.98 -3.01
N GLY A 217 -5.91 22.09 -2.01
CA GLY A 217 -6.53 20.78 -2.16
C GLY A 217 -5.55 19.73 -2.68
N PHE A 218 -5.96 18.48 -2.50
CA PHE A 218 -5.19 17.29 -2.83
C PHE A 218 -5.91 16.43 -3.87
N TYR A 219 -5.16 15.98 -4.88
CA TYR A 219 -5.55 15.01 -5.88
C TYR A 219 -5.71 13.61 -5.28
N SER A 220 -6.52 12.80 -5.94
CA SER A 220 -6.99 11.55 -5.37
C SER A 220 -5.98 10.40 -5.43
N ALA A 221 -5.20 10.30 -6.51
CA ALA A 221 -4.27 9.18 -6.70
C ALA A 221 -3.24 9.41 -7.82
N GLU A 222 -2.21 8.58 -7.82
CA GLU A 222 -1.28 8.32 -8.94
C GLU A 222 -1.43 6.85 -9.35
N ASP A 223 -1.61 6.60 -10.66
CA ASP A 223 -1.82 5.27 -11.26
C ASP A 223 -0.60 4.35 -11.07
N ALA A 224 -0.81 3.03 -11.12
CA ALA A 224 0.28 2.04 -11.05
C ALA A 224 1.09 1.97 -12.36
N ASP A 225 0.40 2.20 -13.47
CA ASP A 225 0.89 1.97 -14.83
C ASP A 225 1.52 3.23 -15.44
N SER A 226 2.71 3.04 -16.01
CA SER A 226 3.44 4.10 -16.72
C SER A 226 4.14 3.55 -17.95
N LEU A 227 4.55 4.44 -18.86
CA LEU A 227 5.34 4.04 -20.02
C LEU A 227 6.79 3.78 -19.59
N PRO A 228 7.39 2.62 -19.93
CA PRO A 228 8.81 2.36 -19.61
C PRO A 228 9.77 3.39 -20.20
N THR A 229 9.49 3.87 -21.41
CA THR A 229 10.25 4.92 -22.10
C THR A 229 9.28 5.88 -22.82
N ALA A 230 9.75 7.07 -23.18
CA ALA A 230 8.93 8.05 -23.92
C ALA A 230 8.42 7.52 -25.27
N ASP A 231 9.16 6.60 -25.90
CA ASP A 231 8.80 5.98 -27.19
C ASP A 231 7.91 4.73 -27.04
N SER A 232 7.64 4.29 -25.80
CA SER A 232 6.79 3.13 -25.54
C SER A 232 5.32 3.44 -25.83
N THR A 233 4.59 2.47 -26.37
CA THR A 233 3.14 2.61 -26.66
C THR A 233 2.25 1.85 -25.67
N LYS A 234 2.84 0.92 -24.91
CA LYS A 234 2.14 0.13 -23.89
C LYS A 234 2.70 0.47 -22.52
N LYS A 235 1.80 0.80 -21.58
CA LYS A 235 2.17 0.98 -20.18
C LYS A 235 2.47 -0.37 -19.52
N ARG A 236 3.26 -0.31 -18.45
CA ARG A 236 3.53 -1.45 -17.56
C ARG A 236 3.46 -0.99 -16.11
N GLU A 237 3.01 -1.87 -15.26
CA GLU A 237 2.97 -1.68 -13.82
C GLU A 237 4.40 -1.50 -13.28
N GLY A 238 4.60 -0.48 -12.44
CA GLY A 238 5.88 -0.26 -11.76
C GLY A 238 7.02 0.29 -12.64
N ALA A 239 6.82 0.50 -13.94
CA ALA A 239 7.86 0.97 -14.86
C ALA A 239 8.51 2.30 -14.44
N PHE A 240 7.75 3.17 -13.77
CA PHE A 240 8.25 4.42 -13.21
C PHE A 240 9.13 4.21 -11.96
N CYS A 241 8.88 3.15 -11.20
CA CYS A 241 9.35 2.95 -9.82
C CYS A 241 10.52 1.98 -9.69
N THR A 242 10.63 1.00 -10.60
CA THR A 242 11.59 -0.09 -10.52
C THR A 242 12.89 0.19 -11.28
N TRP A 243 13.92 -0.63 -11.03
CA TRP A 243 15.26 -0.41 -11.56
C TRP A 243 15.91 -1.71 -12.01
N THR A 244 16.65 -1.68 -13.12
CA THR A 244 17.61 -2.76 -13.39
C THR A 244 18.87 -2.55 -12.54
N GLN A 245 19.61 -3.61 -12.25
CA GLN A 245 20.89 -3.46 -11.56
C GLN A 245 21.88 -2.63 -12.39
N GLU A 246 21.85 -2.77 -13.71
CA GLU A 246 22.72 -2.02 -14.61
C GLU A 246 22.45 -0.51 -14.52
N GLU A 247 21.19 -0.09 -14.53
CA GLU A 247 20.83 1.33 -14.30
C GLU A 247 21.38 1.86 -12.98
N VAL A 248 21.21 1.10 -11.88
CA VAL A 248 21.71 1.49 -10.55
C VAL A 248 23.23 1.62 -10.56
N LYS A 249 23.94 0.65 -11.17
CA LYS A 249 25.40 0.68 -11.29
C LYS A 249 25.88 1.88 -12.08
N THR A 250 25.28 2.16 -13.23
CA THR A 250 25.67 3.29 -14.08
C THR A 250 25.40 4.63 -13.40
N LEU A 251 24.23 4.80 -12.77
CA LEU A 251 23.85 6.08 -12.15
C LEU A 251 24.65 6.37 -10.87
N LEU A 252 25.05 5.32 -10.15
CA LEU A 252 25.78 5.43 -8.89
C LEU A 252 27.26 5.07 -9.01
N ASP A 253 27.84 5.14 -10.22
CA ASP A 253 29.24 4.80 -10.48
C ASP A 253 30.19 5.90 -9.96
N LYS A 254 30.35 5.93 -8.64
CA LYS A 254 31.30 6.79 -7.96
C LYS A 254 31.76 6.15 -6.64
N PRO A 255 32.97 6.44 -6.16
CA PRO A 255 33.40 6.01 -4.84
C PRO A 255 32.51 6.62 -3.74
N LEU A 256 32.42 5.94 -2.60
CA LEU A 256 31.84 6.51 -1.39
C LEU A 256 32.67 7.72 -0.93
N ASP A 257 32.00 8.77 -0.45
CA ASP A 257 32.68 9.90 0.18
C ASP A 257 33.44 9.45 1.44
N SER A 258 32.89 8.45 2.14
CA SER A 258 33.43 7.89 3.38
C SER A 258 34.55 6.85 3.16
N LYS A 259 34.65 6.26 1.96
CA LYS A 259 35.59 5.17 1.68
C LYS A 259 35.83 4.97 0.17
N SER A 260 36.99 5.41 -0.32
CA SER A 260 37.24 5.54 -1.77
C SER A 260 37.42 4.23 -2.54
N ASP A 261 37.67 3.11 -1.86
CA ASP A 261 37.82 1.77 -2.43
C ASP A 261 36.48 1.02 -2.57
N VAL A 262 35.37 1.61 -2.13
CA VAL A 262 34.01 1.05 -2.26
C VAL A 262 33.19 1.95 -3.18
N ASN A 263 32.45 1.34 -4.12
CA ASN A 263 31.56 2.08 -5.01
C ASN A 263 30.18 2.28 -4.36
N LEU A 264 29.56 3.44 -4.61
CA LEU A 264 28.23 3.77 -4.09
C LEU A 264 27.15 2.80 -4.57
N SER A 265 27.25 2.33 -5.82
CA SER A 265 26.34 1.32 -6.36
C SER A 265 26.40 -0.01 -5.59
N GLU A 266 27.57 -0.43 -5.11
CA GLU A 266 27.74 -1.68 -4.35
C GLU A 266 27.07 -1.59 -2.99
N LEU A 267 27.26 -0.47 -2.28
CA LEU A 267 26.61 -0.20 -1.01
C LEU A 267 25.08 -0.16 -1.20
N PHE A 268 24.61 0.55 -2.22
CA PHE A 268 23.19 0.69 -2.48
C PHE A 268 22.53 -0.64 -2.87
N CYS A 269 23.15 -1.40 -3.78
CA CYS A 269 22.63 -2.71 -4.19
C CYS A 269 22.58 -3.70 -3.03
N TRP A 270 23.59 -3.67 -2.15
CA TRP A 270 23.58 -4.47 -0.93
C TRP A 270 22.46 -4.04 0.03
N HIS A 271 22.27 -2.75 0.26
CA HIS A 271 21.26 -2.28 1.22
C HIS A 271 19.84 -2.61 0.75
N PHE A 272 19.51 -2.28 -0.51
CA PHE A 272 18.16 -2.43 -1.08
C PHE A 272 17.91 -3.77 -1.80
N SER A 273 18.83 -4.74 -1.64
CA SER A 273 18.69 -6.08 -2.21
C SER A 273 18.49 -6.08 -3.73
N VAL A 274 19.26 -5.25 -4.45
CA VAL A 274 19.24 -5.17 -5.92
C VAL A 274 20.09 -6.29 -6.50
N LEU A 275 19.48 -7.15 -7.32
CA LEU A 275 20.07 -8.35 -7.92
C LEU A 275 20.23 -8.19 -9.44
N PRO A 276 21.20 -8.90 -10.07
CA PRO A 276 21.47 -8.79 -11.50
C PRO A 276 20.28 -9.09 -12.41
N ASN A 277 19.43 -10.06 -12.04
CA ASN A 277 18.30 -10.53 -12.84
C ASN A 277 16.94 -10.13 -12.21
N GLY A 278 16.91 -8.99 -11.52
CA GLY A 278 15.76 -8.57 -10.73
C GLY A 278 15.60 -9.33 -9.40
N ASN A 279 14.74 -8.80 -8.54
CA ASN A 279 14.46 -9.38 -7.22
C ASN A 279 12.99 -9.75 -7.02
N VAL A 280 12.15 -9.57 -8.03
CA VAL A 280 10.74 -9.92 -8.00
C VAL A 280 10.54 -11.41 -8.26
N ARG A 281 9.76 -12.07 -7.41
CA ARG A 281 9.45 -13.49 -7.59
C ARG A 281 8.40 -13.67 -8.70
N PRO A 282 8.51 -14.69 -9.56
CA PRO A 282 7.55 -14.92 -10.64
C PRO A 282 6.08 -15.11 -10.18
N ASP A 283 5.86 -15.63 -8.98
CA ASP A 283 4.52 -15.81 -8.40
C ASP A 283 3.88 -14.49 -7.93
N SER A 284 4.69 -13.44 -7.72
CA SER A 284 4.25 -12.10 -7.34
C SER A 284 4.11 -11.14 -8.54
N ASP A 285 4.53 -11.58 -9.74
CA ASP A 285 4.39 -10.89 -11.02
C ASP A 285 3.73 -11.80 -12.07
N PRO A 286 2.42 -12.07 -11.95
CA PRO A 286 1.72 -13.00 -12.82
C PRO A 286 1.65 -12.53 -14.29
N HIS A 287 1.98 -11.26 -14.56
CA HIS A 287 1.94 -10.66 -15.89
C HIS A 287 3.33 -10.55 -16.53
N GLY A 288 4.41 -10.83 -15.80
CA GLY A 288 5.78 -10.76 -16.29
C GLY A 288 6.23 -9.33 -16.62
N GLU A 289 5.65 -8.33 -15.95
CA GLU A 289 5.93 -6.92 -16.23
C GLU A 289 7.19 -6.43 -15.51
N LEU A 290 7.63 -7.15 -14.48
CA LEU A 290 8.76 -6.83 -13.60
C LEU A 290 9.96 -7.77 -13.81
N LEU A 291 10.01 -8.47 -14.96
CA LEU A 291 11.18 -9.27 -15.36
C LEU A 291 12.45 -8.40 -15.39
N ASP A 292 13.52 -8.91 -14.79
CA ASP A 292 14.81 -8.23 -14.60
C ASP A 292 14.76 -6.91 -13.80
N GLN A 293 13.58 -6.58 -13.22
CA GLN A 293 13.39 -5.38 -12.42
C GLN A 293 13.63 -5.67 -10.93
N ASN A 294 14.15 -4.65 -10.26
CA ASN A 294 14.31 -4.64 -8.81
C ASN A 294 13.32 -3.67 -8.19
N VAL A 295 12.56 -4.18 -7.23
CA VAL A 295 11.82 -3.37 -6.26
C VAL A 295 12.71 -3.21 -5.03
N LEU A 296 13.01 -1.97 -4.68
CA LEU A 296 13.90 -1.66 -3.56
C LEU A 296 13.25 -2.14 -2.25
N ILE A 297 14.01 -2.86 -1.43
CA ILE A 297 13.54 -3.36 -0.12
C ILE A 297 14.71 -3.47 0.86
N GLU A 298 14.49 -3.03 2.09
CA GLU A 298 15.47 -3.05 3.17
C GLU A 298 15.40 -4.37 3.95
N PHE A 299 15.81 -5.50 3.35
CA PHE A 299 15.95 -6.77 4.11
C PHE A 299 17.09 -6.73 5.15
N ARG A 300 17.98 -5.74 5.05
CA ARG A 300 19.17 -5.59 5.88
C ARG A 300 19.13 -4.24 6.57
N SER A 301 19.46 -4.22 7.86
CA SER A 301 19.53 -2.96 8.60
C SER A 301 20.72 -2.09 8.16
N LYS A 302 20.68 -0.82 8.53
CA LYS A 302 21.81 0.10 8.33
C LYS A 302 23.05 -0.36 9.08
N GLU A 303 22.91 -0.95 10.27
CA GLU A 303 24.01 -1.56 11.04
C GLU A 303 24.63 -2.75 10.31
N ASN A 304 23.80 -3.59 9.68
CA ASN A 304 24.28 -4.72 8.88
C ASN A 304 25.06 -4.23 7.66
N THR A 305 24.60 -3.13 7.04
CA THR A 305 25.27 -2.48 5.91
C THR A 305 26.59 -1.84 6.34
N ALA A 306 26.60 -1.10 7.45
CA ALA A 306 27.77 -0.49 8.05
C ALA A 306 28.87 -1.53 8.35
N LYS A 307 28.48 -2.66 8.96
CA LYS A 307 29.39 -3.78 9.24
C LYS A 307 29.96 -4.41 7.97
N LYS A 308 29.14 -4.58 6.91
CA LYS A 308 29.57 -5.17 5.63
C LYS A 308 30.66 -4.34 4.96
N PHE A 309 30.50 -3.01 4.92
CA PHE A 309 31.42 -2.10 4.23
C PHE A 309 32.50 -1.49 5.14
N GLN A 310 32.43 -1.78 6.44
CA GLN A 310 33.35 -1.28 7.47
C GLN A 310 33.36 0.25 7.54
N ILE A 311 32.16 0.84 7.55
CA ILE A 311 31.92 2.27 7.76
C ILE A 311 30.93 2.44 8.91
N THR A 312 30.72 3.66 9.41
CA THR A 312 29.73 3.91 10.47
C THR A 312 28.30 3.94 9.93
N VAL A 313 27.31 3.81 10.80
CA VAL A 313 25.88 3.88 10.42
C VAL A 313 25.55 5.27 9.86
N GLU A 314 26.09 6.33 10.44
CA GLU A 314 25.91 7.71 9.99
C GLU A 314 26.46 7.91 8.56
N ASN A 315 27.59 7.26 8.24
CA ASN A 315 28.11 7.25 6.88
C ASN A 315 27.19 6.48 5.94
N VAL A 316 26.68 5.30 6.31
CA VAL A 316 25.67 4.58 5.50
C VAL A 316 24.48 5.48 5.19
N GLU A 317 23.92 6.17 6.19
CA GLU A 317 22.78 7.08 6.00
C GLU A 317 23.11 8.24 5.05
N LYS A 318 24.29 8.83 5.21
CA LYS A 318 24.77 9.91 4.32
C LYS A 318 24.89 9.42 2.88
N GLU A 319 25.53 8.26 2.65
CA GLU A 319 25.74 7.69 1.32
C GLU A 319 24.42 7.27 0.67
N LEU A 320 23.52 6.63 1.43
CA LEU A 320 22.18 6.27 0.94
C LEU A 320 21.36 7.51 0.56
N ARG A 321 21.46 8.61 1.31
CA ARG A 321 20.80 9.87 0.95
C ARG A 321 21.35 10.43 -0.36
N ILE A 322 22.66 10.37 -0.58
CA ILE A 322 23.29 10.78 -1.86
C ILE A 322 22.75 9.90 -3.00
N ALA A 323 22.75 8.58 -2.83
CA ALA A 323 22.25 7.65 -3.84
C ALA A 323 20.77 7.88 -4.16
N LYS A 324 19.91 7.99 -3.14
CA LYS A 324 18.47 8.27 -3.30
C LYS A 324 18.23 9.56 -4.09
N ASN A 325 18.99 10.63 -3.81
CA ASN A 325 18.89 11.88 -4.55
C ASN A 325 19.28 11.74 -6.03
N ILE A 326 20.37 11.02 -6.34
CA ILE A 326 20.79 10.77 -7.72
C ILE A 326 19.71 9.98 -8.48
N LEU A 327 19.18 8.92 -7.87
CA LEU A 327 18.11 8.11 -8.46
C LEU A 327 16.80 8.90 -8.59
N PHE A 328 16.48 9.78 -7.66
CA PHE A 328 15.31 10.65 -7.75
C PHE A 328 15.39 11.60 -8.96
N GLU A 329 16.54 12.24 -9.19
CA GLU A 329 16.74 13.10 -10.36
C GLU A 329 16.74 12.33 -11.68
N ALA A 330 17.23 11.08 -11.69
CA ALA A 330 17.10 10.19 -12.84
C ALA A 330 15.62 9.82 -13.10
N ARG A 331 14.88 9.46 -12.05
CA ARG A 331 13.48 9.05 -12.14
C ARG A 331 12.55 10.18 -12.62
N LYS A 332 12.83 11.44 -12.27
CA LYS A 332 12.07 12.60 -12.78
C LYS A 332 12.03 12.71 -14.31
N LYS A 333 12.97 12.08 -15.01
CA LYS A 333 13.04 12.06 -16.49
C LYS A 333 12.21 10.93 -17.11
N ARG A 334 11.70 9.99 -16.30
CA ARG A 334 10.86 8.88 -16.78
C ARG A 334 9.43 9.36 -17.02
N PRO A 335 8.69 8.76 -17.97
CA PRO A 335 7.26 9.04 -18.13
C PRO A 335 6.53 8.76 -16.82
N ARG A 336 5.85 9.78 -16.29
CA ARG A 336 5.11 9.64 -15.03
C ARG A 336 3.86 8.78 -15.21
N PRO A 337 3.43 8.08 -14.15
CA PRO A 337 2.11 7.49 -14.12
C PRO A 337 1.04 8.57 -14.24
N HIS A 338 -0.18 8.17 -14.61
CA HIS A 338 -1.28 9.10 -14.73
C HIS A 338 -1.68 9.62 -13.34
N LEU A 339 -1.86 10.93 -13.22
CA LEU A 339 -2.38 11.57 -12.02
C LEU A 339 -3.91 11.64 -12.11
N ASP A 340 -4.60 10.96 -11.18
CA ASP A 340 -6.04 11.12 -11.01
C ASP A 340 -6.31 12.40 -10.20
N ASN A 341 -6.54 13.48 -10.94
CA ASN A 341 -6.67 14.83 -10.42
C ASN A 341 -8.05 15.15 -9.79
N LYS A 342 -8.90 14.14 -9.52
CA LYS A 342 -10.12 14.37 -8.74
C LYS A 342 -9.77 14.91 -7.35
N ILE A 343 -10.55 15.90 -6.90
CA ILE A 343 -10.53 16.39 -5.53
C ILE A 343 -11.74 15.82 -4.81
N ILE A 344 -11.51 14.88 -3.90
CA ILE A 344 -12.57 14.22 -3.12
C ILE A 344 -12.57 14.81 -1.71
N THR A 345 -13.67 15.48 -1.33
CA THR A 345 -13.79 16.21 -0.05
C THR A 345 -13.44 15.36 1.16
N SER A 346 -13.93 14.11 1.22
CA SER A 346 -13.66 13.21 2.34
C SER A 346 -12.18 12.84 2.45
N TRP A 347 -11.50 12.58 1.33
CA TRP A 347 -10.07 12.23 1.32
C TRP A 347 -9.18 13.42 1.63
N ASN A 348 -9.57 14.60 1.15
CA ASN A 348 -8.94 15.87 1.54
C ASN A 348 -9.08 16.10 3.05
N GLY A 349 -10.26 15.83 3.64
CA GLY A 349 -10.45 15.90 5.09
C GLY A 349 -9.54 14.95 5.88
N LEU A 350 -9.31 13.72 5.37
CA LEU A 350 -8.34 12.79 5.94
C LEU A 350 -6.92 13.36 5.88
N MET A 351 -6.51 13.89 4.73
CA MET A 351 -5.16 14.42 4.56
C MET A 351 -4.91 15.69 5.40
N ILE A 352 -5.89 16.58 5.49
CA ILE A 352 -5.85 17.75 6.37
C ILE A 352 -5.70 17.30 7.83
N THR A 353 -6.43 16.25 8.24
CA THR A 353 -6.29 15.65 9.58
C THR A 353 -4.88 15.13 9.81
N ALA A 354 -4.27 14.47 8.82
CA ALA A 354 -2.91 13.97 8.90
C ALA A 354 -1.88 15.10 9.07
N TYR A 355 -1.95 16.16 8.26
CA TYR A 355 -1.09 17.34 8.42
C TYR A 355 -1.25 18.00 9.80
N ALA A 356 -2.50 18.17 10.27
CA ALA A 356 -2.76 18.78 11.58
C ALA A 356 -2.21 17.94 12.74
N ARG A 357 -2.40 16.63 12.70
CA ARG A 357 -1.86 15.71 13.73
C ARG A 357 -0.34 15.67 13.70
N ALA A 358 0.27 15.58 12.52
CA ALA A 358 1.72 15.60 12.37
C ALA A 358 2.31 16.91 12.89
N ALA A 359 1.74 18.06 12.51
CA ALA A 359 2.19 19.37 12.99
C ALA A 359 2.08 19.50 14.53
N SER A 360 1.06 18.92 15.15
CA SER A 360 0.93 18.93 16.62
C SER A 360 1.92 17.99 17.33
N ALA A 361 2.43 16.96 16.65
CA ALA A 361 3.27 15.94 17.25
C ALA A 361 4.76 16.16 17.01
N LEU A 362 5.12 16.79 15.88
CA LEU A 362 6.48 16.94 15.38
C LEU A 362 7.08 18.34 15.61
N ASN A 363 6.26 19.35 15.92
CA ASN A 363 6.72 20.72 16.21
C ASN A 363 7.02 20.96 17.69
#